data_AF-A0A812BZ01-F1
#
_entry.id   AF-A0A812BZ01-F1
#
_cell.length_a   1.000
_cell.length_b   1.000
_cell.length_c   1.000
_cell.angle_alpha   90.00
_cell.angle_beta   90.00
_cell.angle_gamma   90.00
#
_symmetry.space_group_name_H-M   'P 1'
#
loop_
_entity.id
_entity.type
_entity.pdbx_description
1 polymer ?
#
loop_
_entity_poly.entity_id
_entity_poly.type
_entity_poly.pdbx_seq_one_letter_code
_entity_poly.pdbx_strand_id
1 'polypeptide(L)'
;MQVQQVRLYSSKNGKENAVPEISIDNMYPVQEEIHSMSYKKVMRNVPQSIVLLTSAMFQTDTNSWLKRGVTCSSLLSVSLKPPILSFCLNRPSRMHDLLLQSQQFAINILGKHQAKLVDLFSSPAQDGLDQFLGIPHHVSKEGLPVLFDTPVLLCKTHCAHNVGDHSVWYGMVTGTLHENKMVEPVLHYYGSYHDIGERILTVPRCVFTQGPVISRLQIAWHCIKRHGLEGSLYCMKERFQKQFQSKEKDWHETIAMFYLKKVSIALKAEQNSEQTFEEFLQKNNNLVNLNDHLLHHYSVELISSPEAKEKYVPPDQKPFNSLH
;
A
#
# COMPACT_ATOMS: atom_id res chain seq x y z
N MET A 1 4.25 -10.75 -36.65
CA MET A 1 5.55 -10.89 -35.94
C MET A 1 5.38 -12.00 -34.92
N GLN A 2 6.12 -13.11 -35.06
CA GLN A 2 6.05 -14.24 -34.10
C GLN A 2 6.51 -13.76 -32.73
N VAL A 3 5.64 -13.91 -31.72
CA VAL A 3 5.98 -13.66 -30.32
C VAL A 3 6.99 -14.73 -29.91
N GLN A 4 8.23 -14.35 -29.62
CA GLN A 4 9.20 -15.26 -29.02
C GLN A 4 8.68 -15.67 -27.64
N GLN A 5 8.25 -16.92 -27.50
CA GLN A 5 7.92 -17.52 -26.21
C GLN A 5 9.21 -17.65 -25.38
N VAL A 6 9.24 -17.05 -24.20
CA VAL A 6 10.34 -17.20 -23.24
C VAL A 6 10.20 -18.57 -22.57
N ARG A 7 11.18 -19.46 -22.81
CA ARG A 7 11.29 -20.74 -22.08
C ARG A 7 11.86 -20.49 -20.69
N LEU A 8 11.15 -20.93 -19.65
CA LEU A 8 11.64 -20.94 -18.27
C LEU A 8 12.43 -22.23 -18.04
N TYR A 9 13.67 -22.12 -17.57
CA TYR A 9 14.52 -23.25 -17.17
C TYR A 9 14.59 -23.34 -15.64
N SER A 10 14.46 -24.56 -15.10
CA SER A 10 14.61 -24.84 -13.66
C SER A 10 15.94 -25.56 -13.42
N SER A 11 16.83 -24.95 -12.63
CA SER A 11 18.07 -25.58 -12.19
C SER A 11 17.83 -26.37 -10.89
N LYS A 12 17.62 -27.68 -11.02
CA LYS A 12 17.91 -28.63 -9.93
C LYS A 12 18.87 -29.71 -10.45
N ASN A 13 20.03 -29.81 -9.80
CA ASN A 13 21.05 -30.85 -9.97
C ASN A 13 21.89 -30.84 -11.27
N GLY A 14 22.17 -29.67 -11.85
CA GLY A 14 23.17 -29.58 -12.93
C GLY A 14 22.80 -30.29 -14.24
N LYS A 15 21.52 -30.66 -14.41
CA LYS A 15 20.94 -31.06 -15.68
C LYS A 15 19.85 -30.07 -16.05
N GLU A 16 20.04 -29.38 -17.17
CA GLU A 16 19.02 -28.51 -17.79
C GLU A 16 17.88 -29.41 -18.31
N ASN A 17 16.84 -29.60 -17.50
CA ASN A 17 15.60 -30.18 -17.98
C ASN A 17 14.65 -29.04 -18.31
N ALA A 18 14.13 -29.01 -19.54
CA ALA A 18 13.06 -28.10 -19.92
C ALA A 18 11.87 -28.27 -18.97
N VAL A 19 11.36 -27.17 -18.41
CA VAL A 19 10.06 -27.20 -17.75
C VAL A 19 9.03 -27.53 -18.82
N PRO A 20 8.15 -28.53 -18.64
CA PRO A 20 7.14 -28.84 -19.65
C PRO A 20 6.32 -27.57 -19.95
N GLU A 21 6.25 -27.20 -21.22
CA GLU A 21 5.37 -26.14 -21.72
C GLU A 21 3.95 -26.49 -21.29
N ILE A 22 3.39 -25.76 -20.33
CA ILE A 22 1.98 -25.87 -19.98
C ILE A 22 1.22 -25.22 -21.14
N SER A 23 0.83 -26.03 -22.13
CA SER A 23 -0.11 -25.62 -23.15
C SER A 23 -1.45 -25.35 -22.46
N ILE A 24 -1.77 -24.07 -22.31
CA ILE A 24 -2.96 -23.58 -21.61
C ILE A 24 -4.26 -23.97 -22.33
N ASP A 25 -4.16 -24.44 -23.58
CA ASP A 25 -5.30 -24.70 -24.44
C ASP A 25 -6.12 -25.95 -24.04
N ASN A 26 -5.61 -26.84 -23.18
CA ASN A 26 -6.26 -28.15 -22.92
C ASN A 26 -6.41 -28.59 -21.45
N MET A 27 -6.26 -27.72 -20.44
CA MET A 27 -6.25 -28.17 -19.03
C MET A 27 -7.55 -28.08 -18.24
N TYR A 28 -8.69 -27.70 -18.83
CA TYR A 28 -9.96 -27.71 -18.11
C TYR A 28 -11.06 -28.42 -18.90
N PRO A 29 -11.70 -29.47 -18.35
CA PRO A 29 -13.02 -29.86 -18.85
C PRO A 29 -13.92 -28.64 -18.73
N VAL A 30 -14.72 -28.36 -19.78
CA VAL A 30 -15.68 -27.26 -19.84
C VAL A 30 -16.59 -27.33 -18.62
N GLN A 31 -16.23 -26.62 -17.55
CA GLN A 31 -17.09 -26.39 -16.40
C GLN A 31 -18.20 -25.44 -16.88
N GLU A 32 -19.42 -25.66 -16.38
CA GLU A 32 -20.60 -24.82 -16.64
C GLU A 32 -20.21 -23.36 -16.87
N GLU A 33 -20.56 -22.80 -18.04
CA GLU A 33 -20.25 -21.42 -18.40
C GLU A 33 -20.64 -20.49 -17.25
N ILE A 34 -19.64 -20.01 -16.49
CA ILE A 34 -19.88 -19.02 -15.45
C ILE A 34 -20.41 -17.79 -16.16
N HIS A 35 -21.69 -17.48 -15.97
CA HIS A 35 -22.31 -16.32 -16.59
C HIS A 35 -21.52 -15.06 -16.21
N SER A 36 -21.04 -14.31 -17.21
CA SER A 36 -20.09 -13.19 -17.02
C SER A 36 -20.56 -12.14 -16.01
N MET A 37 -21.88 -11.97 -15.87
CA MET A 37 -22.50 -11.10 -14.88
C MET A 37 -22.32 -11.60 -13.45
N SER A 38 -22.37 -12.92 -13.22
CA SER A 38 -22.10 -13.54 -11.92
C SER A 38 -20.64 -13.33 -11.52
N TYR A 39 -19.71 -13.59 -12.44
CA TYR A 39 -18.28 -13.34 -12.22
C TYR A 39 -18.01 -11.86 -11.87
N LYS A 40 -18.52 -10.92 -12.68
CA LYS A 40 -18.39 -9.47 -12.41
C LYS A 40 -18.97 -9.07 -11.05
N LYS A 41 -20.12 -9.65 -10.66
CA LYS A 41 -20.75 -9.38 -9.36
C LYS A 41 -19.89 -9.81 -8.20
N VAL A 42 -19.24 -10.98 -8.29
CA VAL A 42 -18.28 -11.44 -7.26
C VAL A 42 -17.06 -10.53 -7.23
N MET A 43 -16.46 -10.23 -8.40
CA MET A 43 -15.26 -9.40 -8.51
C MET A 43 -15.44 -7.97 -7.97
N ARG A 44 -16.67 -7.43 -7.95
CA ARG A 44 -16.97 -6.13 -7.31
C ARG A 44 -16.66 -6.09 -5.81
N ASN A 45 -16.53 -7.23 -5.15
CA ASN A 45 -16.14 -7.33 -3.74
C ASN A 45 -14.63 -7.26 -3.52
N VAL A 46 -13.83 -7.23 -4.60
CA VAL A 46 -12.37 -7.10 -4.50
C VAL A 46 -12.03 -5.61 -4.58
N PRO A 47 -11.55 -4.97 -3.50
CA PRO A 47 -11.08 -3.59 -3.58
C PRO A 47 -9.82 -3.53 -4.44
N GLN A 48 -9.74 -2.56 -5.35
CA GLN A 48 -8.63 -2.39 -6.26
C GLN A 48 -8.05 -0.98 -6.13
N SER A 49 -6.72 -0.87 -6.07
CA SER A 49 -6.06 0.41 -6.28
C SER A 49 -6.25 0.87 -7.72
N ILE A 50 -6.45 2.16 -7.94
CA ILE A 50 -6.53 2.73 -9.27
C ILE A 50 -5.25 3.51 -9.57
N VAL A 51 -4.68 3.25 -10.74
CA VAL A 51 -3.55 4.00 -11.28
C VAL A 51 -3.86 4.54 -12.66
N LEU A 52 -3.17 5.61 -13.04
CA LEU A 52 -3.18 6.10 -14.41
C LEU A 52 -1.91 5.62 -15.13
N LEU A 53 -2.11 4.73 -16.10
CA LEU A 53 -1.04 4.32 -17.01
C LEU A 53 -0.96 5.33 -18.15
N THR A 54 0.24 5.83 -18.41
CA THR A 54 0.50 6.82 -19.47
C THR A 54 1.63 6.34 -20.36
N SER A 55 1.55 6.67 -21.64
CA SER A 55 2.59 6.36 -22.61
C SER A 55 2.62 7.44 -23.69
N ALA A 56 3.77 7.57 -24.35
CA ALA A 56 3.92 8.48 -25.46
C ALA A 56 4.90 7.94 -26.51
N MET A 57 4.73 8.39 -27.74
CA MET A 57 5.63 8.12 -28.85
C MET A 57 5.70 9.34 -29.76
N PHE A 58 6.92 9.70 -30.18
CA PHE A 58 7.11 10.75 -31.17
C PHE A 58 6.76 10.24 -32.57
N GLN A 59 5.89 10.95 -33.27
CA GLN A 59 5.43 10.67 -34.62
C GLN A 59 6.20 11.56 -35.60
N THR A 60 7.05 10.95 -36.43
CA THR A 60 7.93 11.68 -37.37
C THR A 60 7.17 12.26 -38.56
N ASP A 61 6.09 11.62 -38.98
CA ASP A 61 5.19 12.06 -40.05
C ASP A 61 4.45 13.35 -39.72
N THR A 62 4.01 13.50 -38.47
CA THR A 62 3.29 14.70 -38.00
C THR A 62 4.16 15.65 -37.18
N ASN A 63 5.43 15.30 -36.94
CA ASN A 63 6.36 16.02 -36.09
C ASN A 63 5.76 16.36 -34.69
N SER A 64 5.04 15.40 -34.11
CA SER A 64 4.28 15.60 -32.87
C SER A 64 4.34 14.39 -31.93
N TRP A 65 3.98 14.58 -30.66
CA TRP A 65 3.93 13.47 -29.69
C TRP A 65 2.52 12.89 -29.59
N LEU A 66 2.38 11.60 -29.89
CA LEU A 66 1.20 10.84 -29.55
C LEU A 66 1.26 10.44 -28.09
N LYS A 67 0.45 11.09 -27.25
CA LYS A 67 0.31 10.78 -25.82
C LYS A 67 -1.00 10.05 -25.57
N ARG A 68 -1.00 9.06 -24.69
CA ARG A 68 -2.23 8.45 -24.18
C ARG A 68 -2.15 8.21 -22.68
N GLY A 69 -3.31 8.23 -22.05
CA GLY A 69 -3.53 7.77 -20.68
C GLY A 69 -4.68 6.77 -20.64
N VAL A 70 -4.59 5.80 -19.74
CA VAL A 70 -5.69 4.88 -19.43
C VAL A 70 -5.72 4.57 -17.94
N THR A 71 -6.91 4.62 -17.37
CA THR A 71 -7.14 4.14 -16.01
C THR A 71 -6.95 2.62 -15.96
N CYS A 72 -6.23 2.15 -14.94
CA CYS A 72 -6.00 0.73 -14.72
C CYS A 72 -6.20 0.36 -13.24
N SER A 73 -6.96 -0.70 -12.98
CA SER A 73 -7.18 -1.23 -11.63
C SER A 73 -6.55 -2.62 -11.40
N SER A 74 -5.84 -3.15 -12.41
CA SER A 74 -5.23 -4.48 -12.42
C SER A 74 -3.73 -4.45 -12.13
N LEU A 75 -3.21 -3.34 -11.60
CA LEU A 75 -1.80 -3.22 -11.25
C LEU A 75 -1.41 -4.16 -10.11
N LEU A 76 -0.30 -4.88 -10.29
CA LEU A 76 0.26 -5.78 -9.28
C LEU A 76 1.79 -5.72 -9.30
N SER A 77 2.43 -5.78 -8.13
CA SER A 77 3.89 -6.02 -8.03
C SER A 77 4.18 -7.51 -8.23
N VAL A 78 5.12 -7.85 -9.11
CA VAL A 78 5.46 -9.23 -9.47
C VAL A 78 6.81 -9.66 -8.88
N SER A 79 7.85 -8.83 -8.99
CA SER A 79 9.19 -9.15 -8.52
C SER A 79 9.90 -7.91 -8.00
N LEU A 80 10.80 -8.09 -7.04
CA LEU A 80 11.71 -7.04 -6.54
C LEU A 80 13.07 -7.07 -7.24
N LYS A 81 13.51 -8.22 -7.76
CA LYS A 81 14.82 -8.40 -8.42
C LYS A 81 14.68 -9.35 -9.63
N PRO A 82 14.64 -8.81 -10.87
CA PRO A 82 14.50 -7.38 -11.21
C PRO A 82 13.14 -6.83 -10.74
N PRO A 83 13.00 -5.49 -10.56
CA PRO A 83 11.74 -4.88 -10.15
C PRO A 83 10.72 -4.95 -11.31
N ILE A 84 9.77 -5.88 -11.21
CA ILE A 84 8.74 -6.12 -12.23
C ILE A 84 7.36 -5.90 -11.62
N LEU A 85 6.51 -5.20 -12.36
CA LEU A 85 5.07 -5.09 -12.11
C LEU A 85 4.28 -5.68 -13.28
N SER A 86 2.99 -5.94 -13.08
CA SER A 86 2.07 -6.34 -14.14
C SER A 86 0.78 -5.54 -14.11
N PHE A 87 0.11 -5.49 -15.26
CA PHE A 87 -1.24 -4.95 -15.43
C PHE A 87 -1.91 -5.57 -16.66
N CYS A 88 -3.23 -5.49 -16.73
CA CYS A 88 -4.01 -6.01 -17.84
C CYS A 88 -4.61 -4.87 -18.67
N LEU A 89 -4.50 -4.96 -20.00
CA LEU A 89 -5.20 -4.08 -20.94
C LEU A 89 -6.16 -4.90 -21.80
N ASN A 90 -7.37 -4.38 -21.99
CA ASN A 90 -8.34 -4.98 -22.90
C ASN A 90 -7.86 -4.88 -24.35
N ARG A 91 -8.40 -5.74 -25.20
CA ARG A 91 -8.20 -5.69 -26.65
C ARG A 91 -9.55 -5.64 -27.37
N PRO A 92 -9.70 -4.81 -28.41
CA PRO A 92 -8.73 -3.83 -28.90
C PRO A 92 -8.61 -2.61 -27.96
N SER A 93 -7.43 -1.98 -27.93
CA SER A 93 -7.20 -0.76 -27.14
C SER A 93 -6.11 0.10 -27.77
N ARG A 94 -6.39 1.41 -27.93
CA ARG A 94 -5.40 2.37 -28.47
C ARG A 94 -4.17 2.49 -27.57
N MET A 95 -4.31 2.26 -26.26
CA MET A 95 -3.17 2.21 -25.35
C MET A 95 -2.33 0.96 -25.61
N HIS A 96 -2.99 -0.20 -25.79
CA HIS A 96 -2.31 -1.45 -26.11
C HIS A 96 -1.44 -1.29 -27.38
N ASP A 97 -2.01 -0.69 -28.44
CA ASP A 97 -1.29 -0.49 -29.71
C ASP A 97 -0.14 0.52 -29.58
N LEU A 98 -0.29 1.53 -28.73
CA LEU A 98 0.78 2.47 -28.40
C LEU A 98 1.91 1.80 -27.62
N LEU A 99 1.60 0.93 -26.65
CA LEU A 99 2.63 0.23 -25.85
C LEU A 99 3.43 -0.78 -26.68
N LEU A 100 2.81 -1.42 -27.67
CA LEU A 100 3.51 -2.29 -28.61
C LEU A 100 4.60 -1.53 -29.39
N GLN A 101 4.39 -0.25 -29.66
CA GLN A 101 5.33 0.58 -30.43
C GLN A 101 6.32 1.32 -29.53
N SER A 102 5.83 2.00 -28.48
CA SER A 102 6.64 2.82 -27.58
C SER A 102 7.53 2.00 -26.63
N GLN A 103 7.08 0.81 -26.22
CA GLN A 103 7.76 -0.07 -25.25
C GLN A 103 8.09 0.62 -23.90
N GLN A 104 7.45 1.75 -23.60
CA GLN A 104 7.71 2.58 -22.42
C GLN A 104 6.41 3.18 -21.90
N PHE A 105 6.30 3.27 -20.57
CA PHE A 105 5.13 3.81 -19.91
C PHE A 105 5.44 4.25 -18.48
N ALA A 106 4.58 5.12 -17.95
CA ALA A 106 4.62 5.55 -16.57
C ALA A 106 3.33 5.14 -15.85
N ILE A 107 3.47 4.66 -14.62
CA ILE A 107 2.37 4.33 -13.70
C ILE A 107 2.26 5.45 -12.68
N ASN A 108 1.18 6.23 -12.75
CA ASN A 108 0.89 7.33 -11.82
C ASN A 108 -0.07 6.80 -10.75
N ILE A 109 0.36 6.79 -9.48
CA ILE A 109 -0.43 6.26 -8.35
C ILE A 109 -1.36 7.37 -7.83
N LEU A 110 -2.62 7.33 -8.27
CA LEU A 110 -3.56 8.43 -8.05
C LEU A 110 -3.95 8.59 -6.59
N GLY A 111 -3.94 9.83 -6.11
CA GLY A 111 -4.49 10.20 -4.81
C GLY A 111 -6.02 10.35 -4.84
N LYS A 112 -6.67 10.31 -3.67
CA LYS A 112 -8.13 10.48 -3.55
C LYS A 112 -8.64 11.80 -4.15
N HIS A 113 -7.83 12.86 -4.08
CA HIS A 113 -8.14 14.16 -4.66
C HIS A 113 -8.14 14.16 -6.21
N GLN A 114 -7.57 13.13 -6.84
CA GLN A 114 -7.48 12.94 -8.29
C GLN A 114 -8.55 11.99 -8.83
N ALA A 115 -9.55 11.59 -8.03
CA ALA A 115 -10.61 10.67 -8.45
C ALA A 115 -11.30 11.11 -9.76
N LYS A 116 -11.43 12.42 -10.02
CA LYS A 116 -12.01 12.96 -11.26
C LYS A 116 -11.21 12.58 -12.53
N LEU A 117 -9.89 12.36 -12.40
CA LEU A 117 -9.07 11.91 -13.53
C LEU A 117 -9.39 10.46 -13.92
N VAL A 118 -9.88 9.66 -12.98
CA VAL A 118 -10.22 8.26 -13.22
C VAL A 118 -11.29 8.15 -14.30
N ASP A 119 -12.37 8.93 -14.20
CA ASP A 119 -13.46 8.92 -15.19
C ASP A 119 -12.99 9.41 -16.57
N LEU A 120 -12.18 10.47 -16.57
CA LEU A 120 -11.65 11.09 -17.78
C LEU A 120 -10.78 10.11 -18.59
N PHE A 121 -9.93 9.33 -17.92
CA PHE A 121 -9.05 8.36 -18.55
C PHE A 121 -9.63 6.93 -18.63
N SER A 122 -10.82 6.69 -18.08
CA SER A 122 -11.58 5.46 -18.30
C SER A 122 -12.44 5.53 -19.57
N SER A 123 -12.77 6.75 -19.99
CA SER A 123 -13.58 6.98 -21.18
C SER A 123 -12.71 6.94 -22.44
N PRO A 124 -13.15 6.29 -23.53
CA PRO A 124 -12.45 6.39 -24.80
C PRO A 124 -12.37 7.85 -25.24
N ALA A 125 -11.16 8.39 -25.38
CA ALA A 125 -10.98 9.71 -25.97
C ALA A 125 -11.61 9.77 -27.36
N GLN A 126 -12.28 10.85 -27.72
CA GLN A 126 -12.67 11.03 -29.13
C GLN A 126 -11.41 11.17 -29.98
N ASP A 127 -11.46 10.67 -31.21
CA ASP A 127 -10.31 10.71 -32.09
C ASP A 127 -9.87 12.16 -32.35
N GLY A 128 -8.56 12.39 -32.26
CA GLY A 128 -7.95 13.72 -32.44
C GLY A 128 -7.93 14.62 -31.20
N LEU A 129 -8.59 14.27 -30.09
CA LEU A 129 -8.50 15.06 -28.85
C LEU A 129 -7.26 14.68 -28.02
N ASP A 130 -6.50 15.69 -27.58
CA ASP A 130 -5.45 15.51 -26.58
C ASP A 130 -6.11 15.25 -25.21
N GLN A 131 -6.01 14.00 -24.73
CA GLN A 131 -6.53 13.58 -23.41
C GLN A 131 -5.95 14.42 -22.26
N PHE A 132 -4.77 15.02 -22.46
CA PHE A 132 -4.08 15.78 -21.43
C PHE A 132 -4.35 17.29 -21.49
N LEU A 133 -5.23 17.74 -22.40
CA LEU A 133 -5.61 19.15 -22.50
C LEU A 133 -6.27 19.61 -21.19
N GLY A 134 -5.72 20.66 -20.58
CA GLY A 134 -6.22 21.19 -19.31
C GLY A 134 -5.89 20.35 -18.08
N ILE A 135 -5.11 19.26 -18.22
CA ILE A 135 -4.64 18.45 -17.11
C ILE A 135 -3.22 18.88 -16.75
N PRO A 136 -2.95 19.35 -15.51
CA PRO A 136 -1.59 19.64 -15.07
C PRO A 136 -0.72 18.37 -15.08
N HIS A 137 0.30 18.37 -15.92
CA HIS A 137 1.31 17.30 -16.01
C HIS A 137 2.64 17.89 -16.50
N HIS A 138 3.72 17.15 -16.28
CA HIS A 138 5.00 17.41 -16.93
C HIS A 138 5.42 16.21 -17.78
N VAL A 139 6.49 16.36 -18.54
CA VAL A 139 7.02 15.31 -19.40
C VAL A 139 8.32 14.79 -18.78
N SER A 140 8.42 13.48 -18.61
CA SER A 140 9.63 12.84 -18.10
C SER A 140 10.78 12.96 -19.10
N LYS A 141 12.01 12.60 -18.70
CA LYS A 141 13.16 12.57 -19.62
C LYS A 141 12.96 11.60 -20.80
N GLU A 142 12.14 10.58 -20.59
CA GLU A 142 11.75 9.56 -21.56
C GLU A 142 10.58 10.00 -22.47
N GLY A 143 10.06 11.22 -22.29
CA GLY A 143 8.93 11.74 -23.08
C GLY A 143 7.55 11.33 -22.55
N LEU A 144 7.48 10.72 -21.37
CA LEU A 144 6.22 10.19 -20.81
C LEU A 144 5.44 11.29 -20.06
N PRO A 145 4.10 11.39 -20.21
CA PRO A 145 3.29 12.27 -19.38
C PRO A 145 3.29 11.81 -17.91
N VAL A 146 3.61 12.71 -16.99
CA VAL A 146 3.68 12.44 -15.54
C VAL A 146 2.85 13.48 -14.81
N LEU A 147 1.89 13.03 -14.01
CA LEU A 147 1.03 13.94 -13.25
C LEU A 147 1.79 14.57 -12.07
N PHE A 148 1.33 15.73 -11.60
CA PHE A 148 1.81 16.33 -10.35
C PHE A 148 1.18 15.65 -9.13
N ASP A 149 1.81 15.84 -7.97
CA ASP A 149 1.32 15.39 -6.66
C ASP A 149 1.00 13.88 -6.57
N THR A 150 1.70 13.06 -7.36
CA THR A 150 1.54 11.60 -7.38
C THR A 150 2.90 10.88 -7.42
N PRO A 151 3.06 9.76 -6.71
CA PRO A 151 4.19 8.86 -6.91
C PRO A 151 4.08 8.17 -8.26
N VAL A 152 5.20 8.09 -8.98
CA VAL A 152 5.26 7.55 -10.34
C VAL A 152 6.35 6.50 -10.48
N LEU A 153 6.03 5.42 -11.18
CA LEU A 153 6.99 4.41 -11.63
C LEU A 153 7.21 4.58 -13.12
N LEU A 154 8.46 4.78 -13.54
CA LEU A 154 8.86 4.78 -14.95
C LEU A 154 9.25 3.37 -15.34
N CYS A 155 8.68 2.87 -16.43
CA CYS A 155 8.77 1.47 -16.81
C CYS A 155 9.14 1.29 -18.29
N LYS A 156 9.85 0.20 -18.56
CA LYS A 156 9.97 -0.38 -19.90
C LYS A 156 9.17 -1.67 -19.97
N THR A 157 8.58 -1.94 -21.12
CA THR A 157 7.94 -3.23 -21.38
C THR A 157 8.98 -4.34 -21.24
N HIS A 158 8.66 -5.33 -20.41
CA HIS A 158 9.45 -6.55 -20.25
C HIS A 158 8.92 -7.66 -21.16
N CYS A 159 7.61 -7.94 -21.07
CA CYS A 159 6.90 -8.84 -21.98
C CYS A 159 5.38 -8.60 -21.89
N ALA A 160 4.62 -9.17 -22.83
CA ALA A 160 3.17 -9.17 -22.80
C ALA A 160 2.62 -10.52 -23.29
N HIS A 161 1.56 -11.01 -22.64
CA HIS A 161 0.92 -12.29 -22.97
C HIS A 161 -0.59 -12.11 -23.13
N ASN A 162 -1.16 -12.69 -24.18
CA ASN A 162 -2.59 -12.67 -24.41
C ASN A 162 -3.29 -13.68 -23.49
N VAL A 163 -4.29 -13.22 -22.74
CA VAL A 163 -5.09 -14.05 -21.83
C VAL A 163 -6.55 -13.64 -22.01
N GLY A 164 -7.34 -14.51 -22.67
CA GLY A 164 -8.71 -14.19 -23.05
C GLY A 164 -8.79 -12.92 -23.91
N ASP A 165 -9.69 -12.00 -23.53
CA ASP A 165 -9.92 -10.71 -24.17
C ASP A 165 -8.91 -9.60 -23.76
N HIS A 166 -7.95 -9.92 -22.89
CA HIS A 166 -6.92 -8.98 -22.42
C HIS A 166 -5.51 -9.43 -22.83
N SER A 167 -4.56 -8.51 -22.69
CA SER A 167 -3.14 -8.82 -22.60
C SER A 167 -2.64 -8.47 -21.21
N VAL A 168 -1.93 -9.41 -20.58
CA VAL A 168 -1.19 -9.19 -19.35
C VAL A 168 0.18 -8.66 -19.73
N TRP A 169 0.46 -7.42 -19.35
CA TRP A 169 1.72 -6.75 -19.56
C TRP A 169 2.59 -6.86 -18.32
N TYR A 170 3.89 -7.03 -18.53
CA TYR A 170 4.91 -7.01 -17.51
C TYR A 170 5.83 -5.82 -17.78
N GLY A 171 6.02 -4.97 -16.79
CA GLY A 171 6.87 -3.79 -16.84
C GLY A 171 8.07 -3.93 -15.93
N MET A 172 9.26 -3.69 -16.46
CA MET A 172 10.45 -3.52 -15.63
C MET A 172 10.54 -2.05 -15.21
N VAL A 173 10.57 -1.81 -13.89
CA VAL A 173 10.70 -0.47 -13.32
C VAL A 173 12.14 0.02 -13.54
N THR A 174 12.30 1.15 -14.21
CA THR A 174 13.58 1.78 -14.52
C THR A 174 13.84 3.04 -13.70
N GLY A 175 12.81 3.61 -13.07
CA GLY A 175 12.93 4.80 -12.24
C GLY A 175 11.69 5.05 -11.40
N THR A 176 11.82 5.93 -10.41
CA THR A 176 10.70 6.40 -9.58
C THR A 176 10.75 7.91 -9.44
N LEU A 177 9.59 8.55 -9.43
CA LEU A 177 9.44 9.98 -9.15
C LEU A 177 8.45 10.10 -7.99
N HIS A 178 8.87 10.62 -6.85
CA HIS A 178 8.00 10.80 -5.69
C HIS A 178 8.54 11.93 -4.81
N GLU A 179 7.63 12.62 -4.13
CA GLU A 179 7.96 13.45 -2.99
C GLU A 179 7.85 12.61 -1.71
N ASN A 180 8.56 12.96 -0.63
CA ASN A 180 8.45 12.28 0.68
C ASN A 180 7.11 12.54 1.41
N LYS A 181 6.04 12.77 0.65
CA LYS A 181 4.67 12.95 1.15
C LYS A 181 3.88 11.66 0.94
N MET A 182 3.14 11.26 1.97
CA MET A 182 2.21 10.15 1.84
C MET A 182 1.03 10.58 0.98
N VAL A 183 0.73 9.81 -0.07
CA VAL A 183 -0.47 10.00 -0.88
C VAL A 183 -1.52 9.00 -0.42
N GLU A 184 -2.68 9.51 -0.03
CA GLU A 184 -3.86 8.68 0.23
C GLU A 184 -4.46 8.25 -1.12
N PRO A 185 -4.38 6.96 -1.49
CA PRO A 185 -4.77 6.52 -2.82
C PRO A 185 -6.28 6.50 -3.00
N VAL A 186 -6.72 6.62 -4.25
CA VAL A 186 -8.11 6.30 -4.63
C VAL A 186 -8.25 4.79 -4.87
N LEU A 187 -9.33 4.23 -4.34
CA LEU A 187 -9.70 2.83 -4.48
C LEU A 187 -10.99 2.70 -5.30
N HIS A 188 -11.10 1.63 -6.07
CA HIS A 188 -12.35 1.20 -6.67
C HIS A 188 -12.90 0.01 -5.89
N TYR A 189 -14.13 0.14 -5.38
CA TYR A 189 -14.82 -0.93 -4.66
C TYR A 189 -16.31 -0.84 -4.95
N TYR A 190 -16.94 -2.00 -5.23
CA TYR A 190 -18.37 -2.10 -5.50
C TYR A 190 -18.92 -1.15 -6.60
N GLY A 191 -18.11 -0.75 -7.58
CA GLY A 191 -18.53 0.16 -8.66
C GLY A 191 -18.50 1.63 -8.26
N SER A 192 -17.84 1.99 -7.17
CA SER A 192 -17.70 3.37 -6.68
C SER A 192 -16.25 3.65 -6.28
N TYR A 193 -15.92 4.94 -6.16
CA TYR A 193 -14.62 5.40 -5.68
C TYR A 193 -14.65 5.56 -4.16
N HIS A 194 -13.61 5.07 -3.52
CA HIS A 194 -13.41 5.13 -2.07
C HIS A 194 -12.01 5.67 -1.77
N ASP A 195 -11.84 6.28 -0.61
CA ASP A 195 -10.53 6.49 -0.02
C ASP A 195 -10.16 5.29 0.89
N ILE A 196 -8.95 5.34 1.46
CA ILE A 196 -8.60 4.43 2.54
C ILE A 196 -9.40 4.85 3.77
N GLY A 197 -10.39 4.05 4.15
CA GLY A 197 -11.12 4.23 5.40
C GLY A 197 -10.21 4.10 6.63
N GLU A 198 -10.77 4.33 7.81
CA GLU A 198 -10.02 4.15 9.04
C GLU A 198 -9.31 2.80 9.07
N ARG A 199 -8.04 2.83 9.49
CA ARG A 199 -7.27 1.62 9.67
C ARG A 199 -8.03 0.70 10.60
N ILE A 200 -8.49 -0.44 10.09
CA ILE A 200 -9.08 -1.47 10.93
C ILE A 200 -7.97 -1.98 11.85
N LEU A 201 -8.02 -1.53 13.10
CA LEU A 201 -7.20 -2.07 14.16
C LEU A 201 -7.75 -3.43 14.55
N THR A 202 -7.46 -4.42 13.71
CA THR A 202 -7.19 -5.74 14.26
C THR A 202 -5.97 -5.52 15.14
N VAL A 203 -6.10 -5.66 16.47
CA VAL A 203 -4.97 -5.50 17.40
C VAL A 203 -3.86 -6.40 16.85
N PRO A 204 -2.83 -5.84 16.17
CA PRO A 204 -1.88 -6.69 15.48
C PRO A 204 -1.15 -7.46 16.55
N ARG A 205 -0.72 -8.69 16.22
CA ARG A 205 0.27 -9.51 16.95
C ARG A 205 0.95 -8.67 18.01
N CYS A 206 0.59 -8.89 19.28
CA CYS A 206 1.00 -8.04 20.39
C CYS A 206 2.52 -8.07 20.54
N VAL A 207 3.22 -7.27 19.75
CA VAL A 207 4.63 -6.94 19.91
C VAL A 207 4.64 -5.46 20.24
N PHE A 208 3.97 -5.11 21.35
CA PHE A 208 3.86 -3.73 21.84
C PHE A 208 5.24 -3.06 21.96
N THR A 209 6.26 -3.87 22.19
CA THR A 209 7.67 -3.50 22.31
C THR A 209 8.40 -3.30 20.99
N GLN A 210 7.86 -3.72 19.84
CA GLN A 210 8.50 -3.58 18.53
C GLN A 210 7.57 -2.86 17.54
N GLY A 211 7.97 -1.68 17.10
CA GLY A 211 7.21 -0.87 16.13
C GLY A 211 7.32 0.64 16.39
N PRO A 212 6.81 1.47 15.47
CA PRO A 212 6.83 2.92 15.60
C PRO A 212 6.07 3.41 16.84
N VAL A 213 6.52 4.52 17.44
CA VAL A 213 5.91 5.17 18.62
C VAL A 213 4.41 5.40 18.44
N ILE A 214 4.00 5.87 17.26
CA ILE A 214 2.60 6.16 16.92
C ILE A 214 1.73 4.91 17.07
N SER A 215 2.19 3.74 16.62
CA SER A 215 1.45 2.49 16.74
C SER A 215 1.21 2.11 18.21
N ARG A 216 2.18 2.34 19.09
CA ARG A 216 2.06 2.06 20.54
C ARG A 216 1.08 3.01 21.21
N LEU A 217 1.13 4.30 20.86
CA LEU A 217 0.18 5.31 21.32
C LEU A 217 -1.25 4.97 20.89
N GLN A 218 -1.43 4.56 19.63
CA GLN A 218 -2.73 4.18 19.10
C GLN A 218 -3.30 2.96 19.84
N ILE A 219 -2.52 1.89 20.00
CA ILE A 219 -2.94 0.71 20.76
C ILE A 219 -3.32 1.09 22.20
N ALA A 220 -2.50 1.90 22.88
CA ALA A 220 -2.79 2.38 24.22
C ALA A 220 -4.10 3.19 24.28
N TRP A 221 -4.34 4.09 23.32
CA TRP A 221 -5.55 4.91 23.22
C TRP A 221 -6.82 4.08 23.11
N HIS A 222 -6.85 3.12 22.18
CA HIS A 222 -8.02 2.26 22.00
C HIS A 222 -8.27 1.36 23.21
N CYS A 223 -7.21 0.82 23.82
CA CYS A 223 -7.36 0.01 25.02
C CYS A 223 -7.92 0.83 26.18
N ILE A 224 -7.43 2.06 26.40
CA ILE A 224 -7.90 2.91 27.50
C ILE A 224 -9.36 3.32 27.30
N LYS A 225 -9.76 3.71 26.08
CA LYS A 225 -11.17 4.03 25.80
C LYS A 225 -12.10 2.84 26.04
N ARG A 226 -11.65 1.61 25.79
CA ARG A 226 -12.49 0.42 25.92
C ARG A 226 -12.49 -0.20 27.33
N HIS A 227 -11.37 -0.15 28.03
CA HIS A 227 -11.13 -0.94 29.25
C HIS A 227 -10.64 -0.10 30.44
N GLY A 228 -10.43 1.20 30.27
CA GLY A 228 -9.73 2.04 31.25
C GLY A 228 -8.25 1.66 31.39
N LEU A 229 -7.50 2.40 32.21
CA LEU A 229 -6.06 2.19 32.37
C LEU A 229 -5.72 0.80 32.91
N GLU A 230 -6.35 0.39 34.01
CA GLU A 230 -6.06 -0.89 34.68
C GLU A 230 -6.53 -2.10 33.84
N GLY A 231 -7.72 -2.01 33.25
CA GLY A 231 -8.25 -3.07 32.39
C GLY A 231 -7.46 -3.23 31.09
N SER A 232 -6.84 -2.15 30.59
CA SER A 232 -5.98 -2.20 29.40
C SER A 232 -4.77 -3.10 29.59
N LEU A 233 -4.05 -2.95 30.71
CA LEU A 233 -2.85 -3.74 30.98
C LEU A 233 -3.17 -5.23 31.06
N TYR A 234 -4.20 -5.57 31.83
CA TYR A 234 -4.66 -6.95 31.97
C TYR A 234 -5.03 -7.57 30.61
N CYS A 235 -5.85 -6.86 29.82
CA CYS A 235 -6.29 -7.33 28.51
C CYS A 235 -5.11 -7.54 27.53
N MET A 236 -4.12 -6.65 27.56
CA MET A 236 -2.91 -6.79 26.74
C MET A 236 -2.09 -8.02 27.15
N LYS A 237 -1.90 -8.24 28.45
CA LYS A 237 -1.12 -9.36 29.01
C LYS A 237 -1.80 -10.71 28.74
N GLU A 238 -3.10 -10.82 28.99
CA GLU A 238 -3.87 -12.04 28.75
C GLU A 238 -3.85 -12.43 27.26
N ARG A 239 -4.00 -11.45 26.35
CA ARG A 239 -3.93 -11.70 24.91
C ARG A 239 -2.54 -12.11 24.44
N PHE A 240 -1.49 -11.48 24.96
CA PHE A 240 -0.11 -11.88 24.67
C PHE A 240 0.13 -13.35 25.05
N GLN A 241 -0.28 -13.74 26.27
CA GLN A 241 -0.14 -15.12 26.76
C GLN A 241 -0.90 -16.13 25.88
N LYS A 242 -2.14 -15.82 25.49
CA LYS A 242 -2.94 -16.68 24.58
C LYS A 242 -2.31 -16.82 23.20
N GLN A 243 -1.72 -15.76 22.67
CA GLN A 243 -1.18 -15.71 21.31
C GLN A 243 0.19 -16.38 21.17
N PHE A 244 1.05 -16.27 22.19
CA PHE A 244 2.47 -16.65 22.08
C PHE A 244 2.87 -17.90 22.86
N GLN A 245 1.90 -18.66 23.41
CA GLN A 245 2.10 -19.98 24.05
C GLN A 245 3.46 -20.09 24.77
N SER A 246 3.68 -19.22 25.76
CA SER A 246 4.87 -19.14 26.63
C SER A 246 6.21 -18.63 26.07
N LYS A 247 6.28 -18.04 24.86
CA LYS A 247 7.47 -17.25 24.48
C LYS A 247 7.50 -15.90 25.21
N GLU A 248 8.05 -15.89 26.43
CA GLU A 248 8.27 -14.70 27.28
C GLU A 248 9.08 -13.57 26.62
N LYS A 249 9.83 -13.86 25.55
CA LYS A 249 10.88 -12.96 25.04
C LYS A 249 10.40 -11.59 24.53
N ASP A 250 9.11 -11.42 24.24
CA ASP A 250 8.60 -10.21 23.57
C ASP A 250 7.68 -9.32 24.44
N TRP A 251 7.27 -9.76 25.64
CA TRP A 251 6.47 -8.94 26.56
C TRP A 251 7.35 -8.00 27.40
N HIS A 252 6.87 -6.79 27.63
CA HIS A 252 7.51 -5.84 28.53
C HIS A 252 6.47 -4.95 29.20
N GLU A 253 6.15 -5.28 30.45
CA GLU A 253 5.07 -4.64 31.18
C GLU A 253 5.32 -3.16 31.43
N THR A 254 6.55 -2.79 31.80
CA THR A 254 6.91 -1.37 32.03
C THR A 254 6.74 -0.52 30.77
N ILE A 255 7.12 -1.03 29.59
CA ILE A 255 6.90 -0.31 28.32
C ILE A 255 5.40 -0.20 28.03
N ALA A 256 4.63 -1.29 28.20
CA ALA A 256 3.18 -1.27 28.04
C ALA A 256 2.53 -0.18 28.90
N MET A 257 2.87 -0.18 30.18
CA MET A 257 2.36 0.80 31.13
C MET A 257 2.84 2.22 30.86
N PHE A 258 4.05 2.40 30.33
CA PHE A 258 4.55 3.73 29.99
C PHE A 258 3.64 4.44 29.00
N TYR A 259 3.34 3.79 27.88
CA TYR A 259 2.47 4.36 26.84
C TYR A 259 1.01 4.46 27.29
N LEU A 260 0.51 3.48 28.05
CA LEU A 260 -0.82 3.55 28.67
C LEU A 260 -0.95 4.76 29.60
N LYS A 261 0.06 5.03 30.43
CA LYS A 261 0.06 6.21 31.31
C LYS A 261 0.11 7.51 30.52
N LYS A 262 0.99 7.63 29.51
CA LYS A 262 1.04 8.81 28.64
C LYS A 262 -0.33 9.14 28.03
N VAL A 263 -0.96 8.15 27.43
CA VAL A 263 -2.27 8.34 26.79
C VAL A 263 -3.37 8.59 27.83
N SER A 264 -3.33 7.94 28.99
CA SER A 264 -4.31 8.18 30.05
C SER A 264 -4.23 9.61 30.60
N ILE A 265 -3.03 10.18 30.73
CA ILE A 265 -2.85 11.58 31.15
C ILE A 265 -3.43 12.53 30.12
N ALA A 266 -3.10 12.33 28.83
CA ALA A 266 -3.61 13.16 27.74
C ALA A 266 -5.15 13.09 27.63
N LEU A 267 -5.73 11.89 27.70
CA LEU A 267 -7.19 11.70 27.66
C LEU A 267 -7.91 12.37 28.85
N LYS A 268 -7.29 12.41 30.03
CA LYS A 268 -7.87 13.09 31.20
C LYS A 268 -7.92 14.61 31.04
N ALA A 269 -7.04 15.18 30.23
CA ALA A 269 -7.02 16.62 29.94
C ALA A 269 -8.08 17.02 28.90
N GLU A 270 -8.79 16.07 28.30
CA GLU A 270 -9.73 16.31 27.22
C GLU A 270 -11.20 16.12 27.65
N GLN A 271 -12.09 16.93 27.05
CA GLN A 271 -13.53 16.89 27.33
C GLN A 271 -14.34 16.08 26.30
N ASN A 272 -13.76 15.65 25.18
CA ASN A 272 -14.50 14.99 24.09
C ASN A 272 -14.25 13.47 24.05
N SER A 273 -15.27 12.68 24.42
CA SER A 273 -15.23 11.22 24.43
C SER A 273 -15.32 10.57 23.03
N GLU A 274 -15.78 11.27 22.00
CA GLU A 274 -16.09 10.71 20.68
C GLU A 274 -15.03 11.00 19.60
N GLN A 275 -13.94 11.69 19.94
CA GLN A 275 -12.90 12.02 18.96
C GLN A 275 -12.17 10.78 18.42
N THR A 276 -11.67 10.89 17.18
CA THR A 276 -10.82 9.88 16.52
C THR A 276 -9.39 9.87 17.10
N PHE A 277 -8.60 8.84 16.78
CA PHE A 277 -7.20 8.80 17.21
C PHE A 277 -6.36 9.89 16.51
N GLU A 278 -6.64 10.19 15.25
CA GLU A 278 -5.98 11.25 14.49
C GLU A 278 -6.25 12.63 15.11
N GLU A 279 -7.49 12.91 15.49
CA GLU A 279 -7.88 14.16 16.18
C GLU A 279 -7.23 14.27 17.57
N PHE A 280 -7.21 13.17 18.32
CA PHE A 280 -6.49 13.08 19.59
C PHE A 280 -5.00 13.40 19.42
N LEU A 281 -4.35 12.79 18.42
CA LEU A 281 -2.92 12.95 18.19
C LEU A 281 -2.58 14.35 17.69
N GLN A 282 -3.45 14.99 16.89
CA GLN A 282 -3.27 16.38 16.47
C GLN A 282 -3.27 17.34 17.65
N LYS A 283 -4.17 17.15 18.63
CA LYS A 283 -4.22 17.95 19.86
C LYS A 283 -3.07 17.65 20.82
N ASN A 284 -2.59 16.40 20.82
CA ASN A 284 -1.54 15.91 21.72
C ASN A 284 -0.28 15.52 20.93
N ASN A 285 0.14 16.37 20.01
CA ASN A 285 1.30 16.10 19.13
C ASN A 285 2.62 15.93 19.90
N ASN A 286 2.69 16.47 21.11
CA ASN A 286 3.78 16.29 22.06
C ASN A 286 3.98 14.82 22.47
N LEU A 287 2.97 13.97 22.39
CA LEU A 287 3.11 12.54 22.69
C LEU A 287 4.09 11.81 21.76
N VAL A 288 4.28 12.34 20.55
CA VAL A 288 5.21 11.81 19.52
C VAL A 288 6.59 12.48 19.60
N ASN A 289 6.77 13.48 20.48
CA ASN A 289 7.99 14.27 20.56
C ASN A 289 9.23 13.41 20.87
N LEU A 290 10.32 13.66 20.12
CA LEU A 290 11.61 13.01 20.27
C LEU A 290 12.25 13.23 21.65
N ASN A 291 11.90 14.31 22.36
CA ASN A 291 12.46 14.63 23.68
C ASN A 291 11.80 13.89 24.84
N ASP A 292 10.65 13.25 24.61
CA ASP A 292 9.83 12.53 25.60
C ASP A 292 9.69 11.06 25.18
N HIS A 293 10.84 10.44 24.97
CA HIS A 293 10.98 9.02 24.69
C HIS A 293 11.25 8.25 25.98
N LEU A 294 11.02 6.94 25.95
CA LEU A 294 11.15 6.03 27.11
C LEU A 294 12.43 6.26 27.94
N LEU A 295 13.56 6.51 27.29
CA LEU A 295 14.88 6.73 27.93
C LEU A 295 15.07 8.12 28.55
N HIS A 296 14.07 9.00 28.46
CA HIS A 296 14.02 10.25 29.23
C HIS A 296 13.52 10.03 30.66
N HIS A 297 12.75 8.95 30.85
CA HIS A 297 12.11 8.59 32.10
C HIS A 297 12.81 7.41 32.77
N TYR A 298 13.37 6.50 31.97
CA TYR A 298 13.99 5.26 32.43
C TYR A 298 15.46 5.18 32.05
N SER A 299 16.31 4.78 32.98
CA SER A 299 17.66 4.35 32.65
C SER A 299 17.64 3.08 31.78
N VAL A 300 18.68 2.91 30.95
CA VAL A 300 18.85 1.68 30.16
C VAL A 300 18.97 0.47 31.07
N GLU A 301 19.59 0.62 32.24
CA GLU A 301 19.75 -0.44 33.24
C GLU A 301 18.41 -0.89 33.79
N LEU A 302 17.57 0.05 34.24
CA LEU A 302 16.25 -0.26 34.79
C LEU A 302 15.34 -0.89 33.74
N ILE A 303 15.25 -0.29 32.55
CA ILE A 303 14.34 -0.78 31.51
C ILE A 303 14.77 -2.14 30.95
N SER A 304 16.08 -2.45 30.97
CA SER A 304 16.57 -3.76 30.51
C SER A 304 16.44 -4.86 31.57
N SER A 305 16.09 -4.51 32.81
CA SER A 305 16.00 -5.46 33.92
C SER A 305 14.89 -6.52 33.70
N PRO A 306 15.06 -7.75 34.22
CA PRO A 306 14.00 -8.76 34.20
C PRO A 306 12.72 -8.28 34.91
N GLU A 307 12.88 -7.55 36.01
CA GLU A 307 11.77 -7.01 36.79
C GLU A 307 10.89 -6.08 35.96
N ALA A 308 11.49 -5.16 35.20
CA ALA A 308 10.76 -4.21 34.35
C ALA A 308 9.99 -4.89 33.20
N LYS A 309 10.41 -6.09 32.78
CA LYS A 309 9.70 -6.89 31.77
C LYS A 309 8.46 -7.57 32.35
N GLU A 310 8.58 -8.16 33.54
CA GLU A 310 7.52 -8.93 34.18
C GLU A 310 6.47 -8.08 34.86
N LYS A 311 6.89 -6.94 35.43
CA LYS A 311 6.07 -6.05 36.24
C LYS A 311 6.36 -4.59 35.91
N TYR A 312 5.37 -3.73 36.09
CA TYR A 312 5.57 -2.29 35.97
C TYR A 312 6.51 -1.77 37.08
N VAL A 313 7.60 -1.12 36.67
CA VAL A 313 8.47 -0.35 37.55
C VAL A 313 8.31 1.15 37.24
N PRO A 314 8.18 2.03 38.24
CA PRO A 314 8.16 3.47 38.02
C PRO A 314 9.46 4.03 37.41
N PRO A 315 9.41 5.19 36.73
CA PRO A 315 10.60 5.88 36.23
C PRO A 315 11.63 6.19 37.32
N ASP A 316 12.92 5.96 37.05
CA ASP A 316 14.05 6.29 37.93
C ASP A 316 14.74 7.61 37.57
N GLN A 317 14.52 8.15 36.37
CA GLN A 317 15.13 9.42 35.95
C GLN A 317 14.18 10.61 36.12
N LYS A 318 13.00 10.56 35.50
CA LYS A 318 12.00 11.64 35.56
C LYS A 318 10.58 11.10 35.74
N PRO A 319 9.81 11.62 36.71
CA PRO A 319 8.44 11.19 36.92
C PRO A 319 7.51 11.69 35.81
N PHE A 320 6.43 10.94 35.55
CA PHE A 320 5.38 11.29 34.59
C PHE A 320 4.70 12.64 34.84
N ASN A 321 4.74 13.14 36.08
CA ASN A 321 4.09 14.41 36.48
C ASN A 321 4.74 15.67 35.87
N SER A 322 5.77 15.51 35.05
CA SER A 322 6.45 16.60 34.33
C SER A 322 5.87 16.88 32.93
N LEU A 323 4.75 16.24 32.55
CA LEU A 323 4.08 16.42 31.25
C LEU A 323 3.17 17.67 31.16
N HIS A 324 3.34 18.64 32.06
CA HIS A 324 2.61 19.92 32.05
C HIS A 324 3.42 21.04 31.42
#